data_AF-A0A7X7RRS0-F1
#
_entry.id   AF-A0A7X7RRS0-F1
#
_cell.length_a   1.000
_cell.length_b   1.000
_cell.length_c   1.000
_cell.angle_alpha   90.00
_cell.angle_beta   90.00
_cell.angle_gamma   90.00
#
_symmetry.space_group_name_H-M   'P 1'
#
loop_
_entity.id
_entity.type
_entity.pdbx_description
1 polymer ?
#
loop_
_entity_poly.entity_id
_entity_poly.type
_entity_poly.pdbx_seq_one_letter_code
_entity_poly.pdbx_strand_id
1 'polypeptide(L)'
;MSYNKYPKEMKDAVVARILSGEETVADINRETGININTLYRWRDAANKTGLSATTKYKNADKWSSQDKFTVVLETANLTEIEFSEYCRNKGIYPKQVKEWKEACMNANNAEKEQNSKAGKELREERRQKEKLEKELRRKEKALAETAALLVLRKKADGDLGDGRRGRLISASDRRQAVELISEAVDSGAALYKACAELGISKRSYNRWKHNTNDYIDERITCTRPEPANKLTQEERTQILDVMNSEEFSSKTPCEIVPILADQGIYLGSESTFYKILKEAEMLAHRGRAHKPQKRPISTHKATGADEVWMWDITYLNGPIKGKYYYLYLFSDLYSRKIVGWEVWENETAEHASELIQRIYREEKMYVREKPLVLHSDNGSPMKGATMLETLYSLGIIPSRSRPRVSNDNPYAESIFKTLKYVPNYQPEGFGTLTEARLWVKHFVDWYNNEHRHSGINYVTPSERHEGKDKEILTKRKELYEQKRMEHPERWSRDTRAWDFSDTEWLNPRQEKEENREAQAC
;
A
#
# COMPACT_ATOMS: atom_id res chain seq x y z
N MET A 1 -26.57 24.99 94.63
CA MET A 1 -25.25 25.54 94.99
C MET A 1 -24.51 24.49 95.80
N SER A 2 -23.52 23.81 95.22
CA SER A 2 -22.77 22.78 95.95
C SER A 2 -21.77 23.48 96.86
N TYR A 3 -22.06 23.53 98.16
CA TYR A 3 -21.17 24.07 99.19
C TYR A 3 -19.82 23.36 99.13
N ASN A 4 -18.80 24.03 98.59
CA ASN A 4 -17.43 23.55 98.65
C ASN A 4 -16.97 23.73 100.11
N LYS A 5 -16.90 22.62 100.85
CA LYS A 5 -16.82 22.61 102.32
C LYS A 5 -15.53 23.20 102.90
N TYR A 6 -14.55 23.52 102.06
CA TYR A 6 -13.25 24.10 102.45
C TYR A 6 -12.81 25.19 101.45
N PRO A 7 -12.37 26.37 101.92
CA PRO A 7 -11.80 27.43 101.06
C PRO A 7 -10.55 26.95 100.30
N LYS A 8 -10.32 27.47 99.09
CA LYS A 8 -9.18 27.08 98.24
C LYS A 8 -7.83 27.40 98.92
N GLU A 9 -7.72 28.56 99.56
CA GLU A 9 -6.52 28.96 100.31
C GLU A 9 -6.20 27.99 101.45
N MET A 10 -7.22 27.49 102.14
CA MET A 10 -7.06 26.50 103.21
C MET A 10 -6.59 25.15 102.65
N LYS A 11 -7.15 24.72 101.51
CA LYS A 11 -6.71 23.50 100.83
C LYS A 11 -5.25 23.60 100.39
N ASP A 12 -4.85 24.73 99.80
CA ASP A 12 -3.50 24.91 99.28
C ASP A 12 -2.47 24.98 100.43
N ALA A 13 -2.81 25.64 101.55
CA ALA A 13 -1.97 25.67 102.76
C ALA A 13 -1.80 24.28 103.41
N VAL A 14 -2.89 23.51 103.52
CA VAL A 14 -2.85 22.15 104.08
C VAL A 14 -2.08 21.20 103.15
N VAL A 15 -2.22 21.32 101.83
CA VAL A 15 -1.43 20.54 100.87
C VAL A 15 0.05 20.88 100.95
N ALA A 16 0.42 22.16 101.15
CA ALA A 16 1.80 22.55 101.35
C ALA A 16 2.42 21.90 102.62
N ARG A 17 1.68 21.87 103.73
CA ARG A 17 2.09 21.16 104.96
C ARG A 17 2.22 19.65 104.76
N ILE A 18 1.31 19.02 104.00
CA ILE A 18 1.41 17.59 103.68
C ILE A 18 2.64 17.29 102.81
N LEU A 19 2.99 18.19 101.89
CA LEU A 19 4.13 18.01 100.98
C LEU A 19 5.48 18.36 101.61
N SER A 20 5.54 19.21 102.65
CA SER A 20 6.79 19.50 103.37
C SER A 20 7.28 18.31 104.18
N GLY A 21 6.37 17.45 104.66
CA GLY A 21 6.70 16.20 105.35
C GLY A 21 7.11 16.35 106.82
N GLU A 22 7.00 17.55 107.39
CA GLU A 22 7.33 17.84 108.80
C GLU A 22 6.29 17.28 109.79
N GLU A 23 5.06 17.02 109.33
CA GLU A 23 3.94 16.55 110.14
C GLU A 23 3.24 15.35 109.49
N THR A 24 2.72 14.42 110.29
CA THR A 24 1.98 13.29 109.73
C THR A 24 0.56 13.71 109.34
N VAL A 25 -0.02 13.04 108.33
CA VAL A 25 -1.42 13.26 107.93
C VAL A 25 -2.40 13.06 109.11
N ALA A 26 -2.01 12.25 110.11
CA ALA A 26 -2.80 12.06 111.32
C ALA A 26 -2.74 13.26 112.29
N ASP A 27 -1.61 13.97 112.35
CA ASP A 27 -1.44 15.17 113.16
C ASP A 27 -2.18 16.35 112.53
N ILE A 28 -2.07 16.51 111.20
CA ILE A 28 -2.82 17.51 110.43
C ILE A 28 -4.33 17.29 110.56
N ASN A 29 -4.81 16.04 110.55
CA ASN A 29 -6.22 15.71 110.82
C ASN A 29 -6.64 16.15 112.24
N ARG A 30 -5.78 15.91 113.24
CA ARG A 30 -6.05 16.28 114.64
C ARG A 30 -6.13 17.79 114.84
N GLU A 31 -5.29 18.56 114.17
CA GLU A 31 -5.28 20.03 114.26
C GLU A 31 -6.37 20.71 113.44
N THR A 32 -6.57 20.27 112.19
CA THR A 32 -7.46 20.96 111.26
C THR A 32 -8.90 20.48 111.32
N GLY A 33 -9.15 19.29 111.93
CA GLY A 33 -10.45 18.62 111.94
C GLY A 33 -10.93 18.16 110.55
N ILE A 34 -10.07 18.22 109.53
CA ILE A 34 -10.38 17.79 108.17
C ILE A 34 -10.31 16.27 108.09
N ASN A 35 -11.38 15.65 107.58
CA ASN A 35 -11.45 14.19 107.44
C ASN A 35 -10.19 13.62 106.78
N ILE A 36 -9.58 12.62 107.42
CA ILE A 36 -8.33 12.00 107.00
C ILE A 36 -8.34 11.50 105.55
N ASN A 37 -9.48 11.01 105.06
CA ASN A 37 -9.64 10.56 103.68
C ASN A 37 -9.59 11.72 102.67
N THR A 38 -10.04 12.91 103.07
CA THR A 38 -9.96 14.13 102.26
C THR A 38 -8.50 14.60 102.16
N LEU A 39 -7.75 14.55 103.26
CA LEU A 39 -6.32 14.87 103.28
C LEU A 39 -5.51 13.92 102.37
N TYR A 40 -5.79 12.61 102.44
CA TYR A 40 -5.17 11.63 101.54
C TYR A 40 -5.51 11.88 100.06
N ARG A 41 -6.78 12.22 99.75
CA ARG A 41 -7.18 12.58 98.37
C ARG A 41 -6.46 13.83 97.87
N TRP A 42 -6.28 14.84 98.71
CA TRP A 42 -5.58 16.06 98.33
C TRP A 42 -4.09 15.81 98.05
N ARG A 43 -3.44 14.98 98.88
CA ARG A 43 -2.06 14.52 98.64
C ARG A 43 -1.92 13.77 97.31
N ASP A 44 -2.78 12.80 97.07
CA ASP A 44 -2.70 11.94 95.89
C ASP A 44 -2.99 12.73 94.59
N ALA A 45 -3.86 13.74 94.67
CA ALA A 45 -4.10 14.67 93.57
C ALA A 45 -2.89 15.58 93.29
N ALA A 46 -2.24 16.10 94.34
CA ALA A 46 -1.05 16.94 94.20
C ALA A 46 0.14 16.19 93.59
N ASN A 47 0.37 14.93 94.01
CA ASN A 47 1.40 14.07 93.45
C ASN A 47 1.20 13.70 91.97
N LYS A 48 -0.03 13.82 91.44
CA LYS A 48 -0.31 13.64 90.00
C LYS A 48 0.07 14.86 89.17
N THR A 49 0.23 16.03 89.78
CA THR A 49 0.39 17.32 89.09
C THR A 49 1.73 18.03 89.37
N GLY A 50 2.59 17.50 90.25
CA GLY A 50 3.89 18.11 90.53
C GLY A 50 4.87 17.22 91.29
N LEU A 51 6.16 17.42 90.98
CA LEU A 51 7.36 16.77 91.51
C LEU A 51 7.24 16.35 92.99
N SER A 52 7.08 15.06 93.25
CA SER A 52 7.50 14.46 94.51
C SER A 52 7.99 13.03 94.30
N ALA A 53 9.29 12.83 94.53
CA ALA A 53 10.01 11.58 94.41
C ALA A 53 9.75 10.66 95.61
N THR A 54 8.48 10.30 95.85
CA THR A 54 8.11 9.25 96.81
C THR A 54 7.40 8.11 96.08
N THR A 55 8.18 7.35 95.32
CA THR A 55 7.73 6.22 94.52
C THR A 55 7.20 5.10 95.42
N LYS A 56 5.91 4.79 95.25
CA LYS A 56 5.19 3.69 95.93
C LYS A 56 5.56 2.29 95.38
N TYR A 57 6.64 2.15 94.60
CA TYR A 57 6.98 0.93 93.88
C TYR A 57 8.40 0.45 94.18
N LYS A 58 8.50 -0.71 94.84
CA LYS A 58 9.78 -1.37 95.20
C LYS A 58 10.47 -2.10 94.02
N ASN A 59 10.01 -1.94 92.77
CA ASN A 59 10.52 -2.67 91.60
C ASN A 59 10.79 -1.75 90.40
N ALA A 60 12.02 -1.76 89.89
CA ALA A 60 12.52 -0.88 88.83
C ALA A 60 11.85 -1.06 87.44
N ASP A 61 11.30 -2.24 87.14
CA ASP A 61 10.67 -2.52 85.83
C ASP A 61 9.37 -1.75 85.58
N LYS A 62 8.70 -1.29 86.65
CA LYS A 62 7.43 -0.55 86.55
C LYS A 62 7.60 0.98 86.52
N TRP A 63 8.84 1.46 86.41
CA TRP A 63 9.14 2.89 86.39
C TRP A 63 8.82 3.48 85.01
N SER A 64 8.23 4.68 84.99
CA SER A 64 7.93 5.37 83.73
C SER A 64 9.21 5.83 83.04
N SER A 65 9.14 6.13 81.73
CA SER A 65 10.28 6.69 80.99
C SER A 65 10.78 8.00 81.61
N GLN A 66 9.87 8.78 82.21
CA GLN A 66 10.21 10.03 82.91
C GLN A 66 11.00 9.75 84.21
N ASP A 67 10.56 8.79 85.02
CA ASP A 67 11.24 8.45 86.28
C ASP A 67 12.65 7.89 86.03
N LYS A 68 12.79 7.05 84.99
CA LYS A 68 14.09 6.51 84.55
C LYS A 68 15.02 7.64 84.09
N PHE A 69 14.48 8.62 83.37
CA PHE A 69 15.24 9.79 82.93
C PHE A 69 15.67 10.69 84.10
N THR A 70 14.79 10.93 85.06
CA THR A 70 15.12 11.71 86.28
C THR A 70 16.24 11.05 87.08
N VAL A 71 16.24 9.72 87.23
CA VAL A 71 17.35 9.00 87.88
C VAL A 71 18.66 9.18 87.12
N VAL A 72 18.64 9.08 85.79
CA VAL A 72 19.86 9.30 84.98
C VAL A 72 20.40 10.72 85.15
N LEU A 73 19.53 11.74 85.31
CA LEU A 73 19.93 13.12 85.59
C LEU A 73 20.52 13.28 87.00
N GLU A 74 19.83 12.78 88.02
CA GLU A 74 20.27 12.89 89.42
C GLU A 74 21.60 12.15 89.67
N THR A 75 21.83 11.05 88.96
CA THR A 75 23.06 10.25 89.08
C THR A 75 24.20 10.74 88.20
N ALA A 76 23.99 11.74 87.34
CA ALA A 76 24.99 12.20 86.37
C ALA A 76 26.24 12.80 87.02
N ASN A 77 26.12 13.41 88.19
CA ASN A 77 27.18 14.13 88.90
C ASN A 77 27.63 13.46 90.22
N LEU A 78 27.14 12.25 90.52
CA LEU A 78 27.52 11.53 91.74
C LEU A 78 28.84 10.78 91.54
N THR A 79 29.67 10.73 92.58
CA THR A 79 30.85 9.86 92.60
C THR A 79 30.45 8.38 92.67
N GLU A 80 31.32 7.42 92.33
CA GLU A 80 30.95 5.99 92.32
C GLU A 80 30.44 5.46 93.68
N ILE A 81 30.93 6.04 94.78
CA ILE A 81 30.51 5.69 96.15
C ILE A 81 29.09 6.21 96.39
N GLU A 82 28.85 7.50 96.12
CA GLU A 82 27.52 8.14 96.26
C GLU A 82 26.49 7.55 95.29
N PHE A 83 26.91 7.17 94.08
CA PHE A 83 26.08 6.51 93.08
C PHE A 83 25.62 5.13 93.56
N SER A 84 26.51 4.36 94.17
CA SER A 84 26.19 3.04 94.74
C SER A 84 25.27 3.18 95.96
N GLU A 85 25.48 4.19 96.79
CA GLU A 85 24.60 4.53 97.92
C GLU A 85 23.20 4.95 97.45
N TYR A 86 23.12 5.84 96.46
CA TYR A 86 21.87 6.27 95.83
C TYR A 86 21.09 5.09 95.24
N CYS A 87 21.78 4.20 94.51
CA CYS A 87 21.20 2.98 93.94
C CYS A 87 20.60 2.06 95.03
N ARG A 88 21.31 1.89 96.16
CA ARG A 88 20.81 1.09 97.30
C ARG A 88 19.61 1.74 97.98
N ASN A 89 19.64 3.05 98.18
CA ASN A 89 18.55 3.79 98.82
C ASN A 89 17.26 3.78 97.99
N LYS A 90 17.39 3.87 96.65
CA LYS A 90 16.24 3.84 95.73
C LYS A 90 15.84 2.44 95.25
N GLY A 91 16.61 1.40 95.60
CA GLY A 91 16.32 0.00 95.23
C GLY A 91 16.52 -0.30 93.74
N ILE A 92 17.53 0.30 93.11
CA ILE A 92 17.86 0.16 91.69
C ILE A 92 19.27 -0.41 91.56
N TYR A 93 19.54 -1.23 90.54
CA TYR A 93 20.89 -1.73 90.28
C TYR A 93 21.71 -0.73 89.43
N PRO A 94 23.01 -0.54 89.71
CA PRO A 94 23.90 0.30 88.91
C PRO A 94 23.88 0.01 87.40
N LYS A 95 23.71 -1.27 87.03
CA LYS A 95 23.62 -1.71 85.63
C LYS A 95 22.39 -1.14 84.92
N GLN A 96 21.24 -1.08 85.60
CA GLN A 96 19.99 -0.58 85.01
C GLN A 96 20.09 0.92 84.68
N VAL A 97 20.72 1.71 85.55
CA VAL A 97 20.92 3.14 85.30
C VAL A 97 21.89 3.37 84.12
N LYS A 98 22.92 2.53 83.97
CA LYS A 98 23.81 2.56 82.79
C LYS A 98 23.07 2.21 81.49
N GLU A 99 22.24 1.17 81.50
CA GLU A 99 21.41 0.79 80.35
C GLU A 99 20.42 1.91 79.96
N TRP A 100 19.80 2.57 80.94
CA TRP A 100 18.92 3.71 80.67
C TRP A 100 19.68 4.91 80.10
N LYS A 101 20.89 5.16 80.59
CA LYS A 101 21.78 6.20 80.07
C LYS A 101 22.17 5.94 78.61
N GLU A 102 22.53 4.71 78.27
CA GLU A 102 22.85 4.32 76.88
C GLU A 102 21.63 4.41 75.95
N ALA A 103 20.46 3.96 76.42
CA ALA A 103 19.21 4.08 75.66
C ALA A 103 18.85 5.54 75.36
N CYS A 104 19.03 6.44 76.33
CA CYS A 104 18.84 7.89 76.12
C CYS A 104 19.81 8.48 75.09
N MET A 105 21.07 8.01 75.05
CA MET A 105 22.04 8.49 74.05
C MET A 105 21.72 7.99 72.63
N ASN A 106 21.19 6.77 72.49
CA ASN A 106 20.97 6.13 71.19
C ASN A 106 19.60 6.38 70.57
N ALA A 107 18.62 6.92 71.31
CA ALA A 107 17.26 7.16 70.83
C ALA A 107 17.20 8.01 69.54
N ASN A 108 18.07 9.01 69.40
CA ASN A 108 18.09 9.90 68.25
C ASN A 108 18.67 9.27 66.96
N ASN A 109 19.43 8.17 67.06
CA ASN A 109 20.07 7.55 65.90
C ASN A 109 19.13 6.56 65.19
N ALA A 110 18.33 5.79 65.95
CA ALA A 110 17.44 4.77 65.40
C ALA A 110 16.23 5.36 64.63
N GLU A 111 15.62 6.44 65.12
CA GLU A 111 14.51 7.12 64.42
C GLU A 111 14.96 7.77 63.10
N LYS A 112 16.21 8.25 63.04
CA LYS A 112 16.74 8.96 61.87
C LYS A 112 17.00 8.02 60.69
N GLU A 113 17.44 6.79 60.96
CA GLU A 113 17.67 5.78 59.91
C GLU A 113 16.38 5.17 59.37
N GLN A 114 15.39 4.88 60.23
CA GLN A 114 14.09 4.35 59.79
C GLN A 114 13.31 5.37 58.95
N ASN A 115 13.23 6.63 59.40
CA ASN A 115 12.54 7.69 58.64
C ASN A 115 13.22 8.01 57.29
N SER A 116 14.56 7.89 57.23
CA SER A 116 15.34 8.07 56.00
C SER A 116 15.04 7.01 54.94
N LYS A 117 14.93 5.73 55.34
CA LYS A 117 14.62 4.63 54.41
C LYS A 117 13.17 4.69 53.91
N ALA A 118 12.20 4.84 54.81
CA ALA A 118 10.79 4.94 54.44
C ALA A 118 10.50 6.15 53.53
N GLY A 119 11.17 7.28 53.77
CA GLY A 119 11.06 8.47 52.91
C GLY A 119 11.65 8.31 51.51
N LYS A 120 12.64 7.42 51.33
CA LYS A 120 13.22 7.11 50.01
C LYS A 120 12.31 6.18 49.19
N GLU A 121 11.80 5.11 49.79
CA GLU A 121 10.88 4.16 49.14
C GLU A 121 9.61 4.87 48.64
N LEU A 122 8.98 5.70 49.47
CA LEU A 122 7.79 6.47 49.08
C LEU A 122 8.02 7.41 47.89
N ARG A 123 9.23 8.00 47.78
CA ARG A 123 9.60 8.87 46.66
C ARG A 123 9.80 8.07 45.37
N GLU A 124 10.34 6.86 45.46
CA GLU A 124 10.54 5.97 44.30
C GLU A 124 9.22 5.43 43.78
N GLU A 125 8.32 4.99 44.65
CA GLU A 125 6.97 4.56 44.27
C GLU A 125 6.19 5.70 43.60
N ARG A 126 6.26 6.91 44.14
CA ARG A 126 5.60 8.08 43.53
C ARG A 126 6.15 8.37 42.13
N ARG A 127 7.48 8.29 41.94
CA ARG A 127 8.10 8.44 40.61
C ARG A 127 7.67 7.35 39.64
N GLN A 128 7.57 6.10 40.09
CA GLN A 128 7.09 4.99 39.27
C GLN A 128 5.63 5.18 38.86
N LYS A 129 4.77 5.58 39.81
CA LYS A 129 3.37 5.90 39.53
C LYS A 129 3.21 7.01 38.49
N GLU A 130 3.94 8.13 38.67
CA GLU A 130 3.93 9.23 37.70
C GLU A 130 4.45 8.81 36.31
N LYS A 131 5.43 7.91 36.26
CA LYS A 131 5.95 7.35 34.99
C LYS A 131 4.91 6.45 34.31
N LEU A 132 4.28 5.55 35.06
CA LEU A 132 3.24 4.64 34.56
C LEU A 132 2.00 5.41 34.09
N GLU A 133 1.57 6.44 34.82
CA GLU A 133 0.45 7.29 34.39
C GLU A 133 0.75 8.03 33.08
N LYS A 134 1.99 8.52 32.90
CA LYS A 134 2.42 9.13 31.63
C LYS A 134 2.44 8.13 30.48
N GLU A 135 2.92 6.91 30.73
CA GLU A 135 2.91 5.83 29.73
C GLU A 135 1.50 5.41 29.36
N LEU A 136 0.59 5.29 30.33
CA LEU A 136 -0.81 4.96 30.11
C LEU A 136 -1.48 6.02 29.24
N ARG A 137 -1.36 7.32 29.59
CA ARG A 137 -1.89 8.42 28.77
C ARG A 137 -1.35 8.43 27.35
N ARG A 138 -0.06 8.09 27.17
CA ARG A 138 0.55 7.99 25.83
C ARG A 138 -0.05 6.83 25.02
N LYS A 139 -0.26 5.67 25.65
CA LYS A 139 -0.86 4.48 25.00
C LYS A 139 -2.33 4.70 24.68
N GLU A 140 -3.11 5.27 25.60
CA GLU A 140 -4.52 5.61 25.38
C GLU A 140 -4.68 6.60 24.23
N LYS A 141 -3.84 7.64 24.16
CA LYS A 141 -3.84 8.59 23.04
C LYS A 141 -3.52 7.92 21.70
N ALA A 142 -2.54 7.01 21.68
CA ALA A 142 -2.20 6.27 20.48
C ALA A 142 -3.34 5.34 20.03
N LEU A 143 -4.03 4.71 20.98
CA LEU A 143 -5.18 3.84 20.72
C LEU A 143 -6.39 4.62 20.21
N ALA A 144 -6.68 5.79 20.77
CA ALA A 144 -7.73 6.67 20.28
C ALA A 144 -7.45 7.13 18.84
N GLU A 145 -6.20 7.52 18.55
CA GLU A 145 -5.79 7.93 17.20
C GLU A 145 -5.92 6.77 16.19
N THR A 146 -5.51 5.56 16.52
CA THR A 146 -5.65 4.41 15.61
C THR A 146 -7.11 4.01 15.41
N ALA A 147 -7.93 4.03 16.47
CA ALA A 147 -9.35 3.75 16.38
C ALA A 147 -10.07 4.78 15.47
N ALA A 148 -9.78 6.07 15.64
CA ALA A 148 -10.36 7.13 14.83
C ALA A 148 -10.00 7.00 13.34
N LEU A 149 -8.74 6.66 13.02
CA LEU A 149 -8.31 6.44 11.64
C LEU A 149 -8.95 5.19 11.01
N LEU A 150 -9.14 4.11 11.77
CA LEU A 150 -9.83 2.91 11.28
C LEU A 150 -11.32 3.18 10.98
N VAL A 151 -12.00 3.94 11.84
CA VAL A 151 -13.39 4.36 11.61
C VAL A 151 -13.48 5.25 10.36
N LEU A 152 -12.57 6.22 10.22
CA LEU A 152 -12.47 7.07 9.04
C LEU A 152 -12.34 6.23 7.76
N ARG A 153 -11.39 5.27 7.75
CA ARG A 153 -11.17 4.39 6.61
C ARG A 153 -12.38 3.52 6.28
N LYS A 154 -13.13 3.08 7.28
CA LYS A 154 -14.36 2.29 7.08
C LYS A 154 -15.51 3.12 6.52
N LYS A 155 -15.66 4.37 6.97
CA LYS A 155 -16.71 5.28 6.51
C LYS A 155 -16.41 5.92 5.15
N ALA A 156 -15.14 5.94 4.77
CA ALA A 156 -14.70 6.38 3.45
C ALA A 156 -14.96 5.26 2.44
N ASP A 157 -16.13 5.26 1.81
CA ASP A 157 -16.44 4.42 0.64
C ASP A 157 -15.58 4.87 -0.55
N GLY A 158 -14.31 4.46 -0.59
CA GLY A 158 -13.48 4.45 -1.80
C GLY A 158 -12.96 5.80 -2.32
N ASP A 159 -11.65 5.97 -2.18
CA ASP A 159 -10.74 6.77 -3.03
C ASP A 159 -11.20 8.14 -3.57
N LEU A 160 -11.14 9.16 -2.70
CA LEU A 160 -11.07 10.56 -3.12
C LEU A 160 -9.81 10.90 -3.95
N GLY A 161 -8.95 9.90 -4.22
CA GLY A 161 -7.84 9.94 -5.14
C GLY A 161 -6.52 9.78 -4.41
N ASP A 162 -5.56 9.19 -5.11
CA ASP A 162 -4.14 9.02 -4.78
C ASP A 162 -3.33 10.33 -4.59
N GLY A 163 -3.99 11.44 -4.21
CA GLY A 163 -3.35 12.73 -4.02
C GLY A 163 -2.95 13.45 -5.31
N ARG A 164 -3.38 12.97 -6.49
CA ARG A 164 -3.10 13.65 -7.76
C ARG A 164 -3.68 15.06 -7.81
N ARG A 165 -2.77 16.03 -7.97
CA ARG A 165 -3.10 17.44 -8.11
C ARG A 165 -3.91 17.68 -9.38
N GLY A 166 -5.07 18.33 -9.26
CA GLY A 166 -5.86 18.78 -10.41
C GLY A 166 -7.16 18.02 -10.67
N ARG A 167 -7.42 16.89 -9.99
CA ARG A 167 -8.71 16.18 -10.08
C ARG A 167 -9.87 17.09 -9.66
N LEU A 168 -10.95 17.08 -10.43
CA LEU A 168 -12.24 17.67 -10.06
C LEU A 168 -12.91 16.71 -9.09
N ILE A 169 -13.18 17.20 -7.88
CA ILE A 169 -13.90 16.48 -6.81
C ILE A 169 -15.23 17.20 -6.65
N SER A 170 -16.33 16.46 -6.63
CA SER A 170 -17.67 17.03 -6.54
C SER A 170 -17.87 17.79 -5.23
N ALA A 171 -18.86 18.69 -5.18
CA ALA A 171 -19.18 19.42 -3.96
C ALA A 171 -19.65 18.49 -2.83
N SER A 172 -20.42 17.45 -3.17
CA SER A 172 -20.87 16.41 -2.23
C SER A 172 -19.70 15.69 -1.58
N ASP A 173 -18.75 15.23 -2.40
CA ASP A 173 -17.57 14.49 -1.94
C ASP A 173 -16.67 15.36 -1.05
N ARG A 174 -16.54 16.64 -1.37
CA ARG A 174 -15.78 17.61 -0.55
C ARG A 174 -16.41 17.83 0.81
N ARG A 175 -17.74 17.95 0.86
CA ARG A 175 -18.49 18.10 2.11
C ARG A 175 -18.30 16.87 2.99
N GLN A 176 -18.53 15.68 2.43
CA GLN A 176 -18.33 14.41 3.11
C GLN A 176 -16.88 14.25 3.61
N ALA A 177 -15.87 14.60 2.80
CA ALA A 177 -14.47 14.54 3.20
C ALA A 177 -14.15 15.45 4.39
N VAL A 178 -14.69 16.68 4.40
CA VAL A 178 -14.48 17.63 5.50
C VAL A 178 -15.15 17.13 6.77
N GLU A 179 -16.39 16.64 6.68
CA GLU A 179 -17.14 16.08 7.82
C GLU A 179 -16.42 14.88 8.45
N LEU A 180 -16.02 13.90 7.62
CA LEU A 180 -15.31 12.71 8.08
C LEU A 180 -13.96 13.03 8.72
N ILE A 181 -13.20 13.99 8.15
CA ILE A 181 -11.92 14.41 8.75
C ILE A 181 -12.15 15.16 10.05
N SER A 182 -13.17 16.02 10.15
CA SER A 182 -13.49 16.67 11.42
C SER A 182 -13.88 15.65 12.50
N GLU A 183 -14.72 14.68 12.16
CA GLU A 183 -15.14 13.62 13.09
C GLU A 183 -13.94 12.79 13.59
N ALA A 184 -13.02 12.44 12.68
CA ALA A 184 -11.81 11.70 13.05
C ALA A 184 -10.89 12.53 13.96
N VAL A 185 -10.75 13.83 13.72
CA VAL A 185 -9.93 14.73 14.55
C VAL A 185 -10.56 14.92 15.93
N ASP A 186 -11.87 15.09 16.01
CA ASP A 186 -12.61 15.20 17.27
C ASP A 186 -12.54 13.90 18.07
N SER A 187 -12.45 12.75 17.38
CA SER A 187 -12.22 11.42 17.97
C SER A 187 -10.77 11.16 18.39
N GLY A 188 -9.86 12.12 18.20
CA GLY A 188 -8.47 12.05 18.68
C GLY A 188 -7.40 11.78 17.61
N ALA A 189 -7.77 11.73 16.32
CA ALA A 189 -6.78 11.60 15.25
C ALA A 189 -6.00 12.90 15.00
N ALA A 190 -4.71 12.79 14.67
CA ALA A 190 -3.98 13.94 14.17
C ALA A 190 -4.50 14.34 12.78
N LEU A 191 -4.78 15.62 12.57
CA LEU A 191 -5.34 16.16 11.32
C LEU A 191 -4.57 15.70 10.07
N TYR A 192 -3.24 15.66 10.12
CA TYR A 192 -2.43 15.28 8.96
C TYR A 192 -2.57 13.79 8.61
N LYS A 193 -2.78 12.91 9.61
CA LYS A 193 -3.01 11.47 9.38
C LYS A 193 -4.42 11.25 8.82
N ALA A 194 -5.43 11.92 9.38
CA ALA A 194 -6.80 11.86 8.86
C ALA A 194 -6.88 12.36 7.39
N CYS A 195 -6.17 13.45 7.07
CA CYS A 195 -6.05 13.92 5.69
C CYS A 195 -5.37 12.88 4.77
N ALA A 196 -4.31 12.22 5.27
CA ALA A 196 -3.56 11.23 4.51
C ALA A 196 -4.38 9.97 4.19
N GLU A 197 -5.23 9.51 5.12
CA GLU A 197 -6.13 8.37 4.89
C GLU A 197 -7.13 8.63 3.75
N LEU A 198 -7.58 9.87 3.57
CA LEU A 198 -8.45 10.27 2.46
C LEU A 198 -7.69 10.74 1.21
N GLY A 199 -6.36 10.66 1.19
CA GLY A 199 -5.55 11.05 0.04
C GLY A 199 -5.52 12.57 -0.24
N ILE A 200 -5.89 13.41 0.74
CA ILE A 200 -5.91 14.87 0.59
C ILE A 200 -4.83 15.56 1.43
N SER A 201 -4.40 16.75 1.01
CA SER A 201 -3.47 17.56 1.81
C SER A 201 -4.19 18.42 2.84
N LYS A 202 -3.54 18.68 3.99
CA LYS A 202 -4.02 19.64 5.01
C LYS A 202 -4.42 21.00 4.41
N ARG A 203 -3.69 21.47 3.40
CA ARG A 203 -3.98 22.72 2.69
C ARG A 203 -5.31 22.65 1.92
N SER A 204 -5.60 21.50 1.29
CA SER A 204 -6.85 21.30 0.55
C SER A 204 -8.04 21.19 1.48
N TYR A 205 -7.89 20.44 2.59
CA TYR A 205 -8.89 20.38 3.67
C TYR A 205 -9.21 21.78 4.22
N ASN A 206 -8.19 22.56 4.61
CA ASN A 206 -8.41 23.91 5.12
C ASN A 206 -9.06 24.82 4.08
N ARG A 207 -8.67 24.72 2.81
CA ARG A 207 -9.30 25.49 1.73
C ARG A 207 -10.78 25.14 1.59
N TRP A 208 -11.15 23.86 1.65
CA TRP A 208 -12.55 23.45 1.58
C TRP A 208 -13.35 23.88 2.81
N LYS A 209 -12.77 23.73 4.02
CA LYS A 209 -13.40 24.13 5.28
C LYS A 209 -13.66 25.63 5.38
N HIS A 210 -12.79 26.45 4.80
CA HIS A 210 -12.91 27.91 4.82
C HIS A 210 -13.56 28.49 3.56
N ASN A 211 -13.99 27.65 2.61
CA ASN A 211 -14.67 28.14 1.42
C ASN A 211 -16.14 28.45 1.75
N THR A 212 -16.56 29.69 1.54
CA THR A 212 -17.93 30.16 1.75
C THR A 212 -18.90 29.69 0.66
N ASN A 213 -18.40 29.09 -0.42
CA ASN A 213 -19.14 28.82 -1.66
C ASN A 213 -19.69 27.37 -1.74
N ASP A 214 -20.20 26.87 -0.61
CA ASP A 214 -20.84 25.55 -0.48
C ASP A 214 -20.07 24.38 -1.13
N TYR A 215 -18.74 24.36 -0.93
CA TYR A 215 -17.80 23.35 -1.44
C TYR A 215 -17.66 23.24 -2.97
N ILE A 216 -18.30 24.12 -3.76
CA ILE A 216 -18.25 24.12 -5.23
C ILE A 216 -16.82 24.37 -5.76
N ASP A 217 -16.45 23.72 -6.87
CA ASP A 217 -15.17 23.98 -7.56
C ASP A 217 -15.28 25.18 -8.52
N GLU A 218 -14.69 26.29 -8.12
CA GLU A 218 -14.67 27.54 -8.89
C GLU A 218 -13.86 27.43 -10.19
N ARG A 219 -13.08 26.36 -10.42
CA ARG A 219 -12.43 26.14 -11.73
C ARG A 219 -13.44 25.99 -12.87
N ILE A 220 -14.67 25.60 -12.57
CA ILE A 220 -15.76 25.42 -13.53
C ILE A 220 -16.37 26.78 -13.90
N THR A 221 -16.47 27.69 -12.93
CA THR A 221 -17.13 29.00 -13.09
C THR A 221 -16.15 30.16 -13.34
N CYS A 222 -14.84 29.89 -13.27
CA CYS A 222 -13.81 30.89 -13.51
C CYS A 222 -13.84 31.37 -14.96
N THR A 223 -14.17 32.65 -15.14
CA THR A 223 -14.00 33.37 -16.41
C THR A 223 -12.51 33.51 -16.69
N ARG A 224 -11.99 32.73 -17.64
CA ARG A 224 -10.60 32.85 -18.08
C ARG A 224 -10.48 33.98 -19.09
N PRO A 225 -9.48 34.88 -18.96
CA PRO A 225 -9.24 35.91 -19.97
C PRO A 225 -8.92 35.24 -21.30
N GLU A 226 -9.34 35.87 -22.40
CA GLU A 226 -8.97 35.37 -23.73
C GLU A 226 -7.44 35.41 -23.89
N PRO A 227 -6.84 34.36 -24.48
CA PRO A 227 -5.39 34.33 -24.65
C PRO A 227 -4.96 35.42 -25.63
N ALA A 228 -3.88 36.13 -25.31
CA ALA A 228 -3.37 37.25 -26.12
C ALA A 228 -3.02 36.87 -27.57
N ASN A 229 -2.73 35.58 -27.82
CA ASN A 229 -2.35 35.06 -29.14
C ASN A 229 -3.56 34.56 -29.96
N LYS A 230 -4.80 34.86 -29.52
CA LYS A 230 -6.00 34.48 -30.24
C LYS A 230 -6.14 35.38 -31.48
N LEU A 231 -6.21 34.76 -32.66
CA LEU A 231 -6.47 35.47 -33.91
C LEU A 231 -7.77 36.26 -33.80
N THR A 232 -7.72 37.50 -34.26
CA THR A 232 -8.85 38.40 -34.42
C THR A 232 -9.83 37.86 -35.46
N GLN A 233 -11.06 38.39 -35.44
CA GLN A 233 -12.08 37.99 -36.41
C GLN A 233 -11.69 38.40 -37.84
N GLU A 234 -10.93 39.48 -38.00
CA GLU A 234 -10.43 39.98 -39.29
C GLU A 234 -9.40 39.01 -39.88
N GLU A 235 -8.39 38.59 -39.10
CA GLU A 235 -7.39 37.60 -39.54
C GLU A 235 -8.03 36.26 -39.90
N ARG A 236 -9.06 35.84 -39.14
CA ARG A 236 -9.83 34.61 -39.45
C ARG A 236 -10.55 34.72 -40.81
N THR A 237 -11.15 35.88 -41.08
CA THR A 237 -11.85 36.14 -42.35
C THR A 237 -10.85 36.14 -43.51
N GLN A 238 -9.70 36.79 -43.35
CA GLN A 238 -8.63 36.77 -44.35
C GLN A 238 -8.18 35.35 -44.71
N ILE A 239 -8.00 34.47 -43.71
CA ILE A 239 -7.66 33.07 -43.95
C ILE A 239 -8.75 32.36 -44.77
N LEU A 240 -10.03 32.60 -44.46
CA LEU A 240 -11.15 32.00 -45.22
C LEU A 240 -11.23 32.55 -46.66
N ASP A 241 -10.97 33.84 -46.86
CA ASP A 241 -10.96 34.47 -48.17
C ASP A 241 -9.84 33.90 -49.05
N VAL A 242 -8.63 33.74 -48.48
CA VAL A 242 -7.52 33.08 -49.16
C VAL A 242 -7.86 31.64 -49.51
N MET A 243 -8.47 30.87 -48.60
CA MET A 243 -8.88 29.48 -48.86
C MET A 243 -9.95 29.34 -49.95
N ASN A 244 -10.79 30.36 -50.12
CA ASN A 244 -11.86 30.40 -51.13
C ASN A 244 -11.48 31.15 -52.41
N SER A 245 -10.25 31.67 -52.50
CA SER A 245 -9.78 32.34 -53.71
C SER A 245 -9.70 31.37 -54.89
N GLU A 246 -9.79 31.89 -56.10
CA GLU A 246 -9.73 31.08 -57.32
C GLU A 246 -8.43 30.26 -57.39
N GLU A 247 -7.30 30.88 -57.02
CA GLU A 247 -5.95 30.28 -57.01
C GLU A 247 -5.82 29.09 -56.04
N PHE A 248 -6.45 29.18 -54.87
CA PHE A 248 -6.30 28.21 -53.78
C PHE A 248 -7.51 27.29 -53.59
N SER A 249 -8.61 27.53 -54.32
CA SER A 249 -9.88 26.81 -54.22
C SER A 249 -9.77 25.29 -54.27
N SER A 250 -8.79 24.75 -55.01
CA SER A 250 -8.57 23.30 -55.19
C SER A 250 -7.38 22.74 -54.39
N LYS A 251 -6.65 23.58 -53.64
CA LYS A 251 -5.44 23.20 -52.90
C LYS A 251 -5.76 22.94 -51.43
N THR A 252 -4.89 22.19 -50.77
CA THR A 252 -5.00 21.91 -49.33
C THR A 252 -4.22 22.94 -48.50
N PRO A 253 -4.57 23.15 -47.21
CA PRO A 253 -3.79 24.04 -46.34
C PRO A 253 -2.29 23.73 -46.28
N CYS A 254 -1.89 22.46 -46.43
CA CYS A 254 -0.49 22.04 -46.47
C CYS A 254 0.24 22.52 -47.75
N GLU A 255 -0.48 22.82 -48.82
CA GLU A 255 0.10 23.42 -50.04
C GLU A 255 0.00 24.94 -50.01
N ILE A 256 -1.11 25.49 -49.51
CA ILE A 256 -1.39 26.93 -49.51
C ILE A 256 -0.41 27.67 -48.59
N VAL A 257 -0.17 27.15 -47.37
CA VAL A 257 0.72 27.83 -46.41
C VAL A 257 2.15 28.00 -46.95
N PRO A 258 2.80 26.98 -47.54
CA PRO A 258 4.08 27.15 -48.21
C PRO A 258 4.04 28.14 -49.40
N ILE A 259 3.00 28.08 -50.25
CA ILE A 259 2.89 29.00 -51.40
C ILE A 259 2.81 30.46 -50.93
N LEU A 260 2.01 30.73 -49.90
CA LEU A 260 1.94 32.06 -49.30
C LEU A 260 3.27 32.47 -48.69
N ALA A 261 3.98 31.55 -48.02
CA ALA A 261 5.29 31.81 -47.45
C ALA A 261 6.33 32.15 -48.54
N ASP A 262 6.31 31.46 -49.68
CA ASP A 262 7.16 31.76 -50.85
C ASP A 262 6.84 33.15 -51.44
N GLN A 263 5.59 33.60 -51.31
CA GLN A 263 5.13 34.96 -51.68
C GLN A 263 5.41 36.01 -50.58
N GLY A 264 6.01 35.61 -49.45
CA GLY A 264 6.31 36.50 -48.32
C GLY A 264 5.11 36.84 -47.42
N ILE A 265 4.00 36.12 -47.54
CA ILE A 265 2.75 36.33 -46.81
C ILE A 265 2.62 35.28 -45.69
N TYR A 266 2.39 35.72 -44.45
CA TYR A 266 2.14 34.83 -43.32
C TYR A 266 0.82 35.17 -42.64
N LEU A 267 -0.14 34.24 -42.70
CA LEU A 267 -1.45 34.36 -42.05
C LEU A 267 -1.60 33.43 -40.83
N GLY A 268 -0.81 32.36 -40.74
CA GLY A 268 -0.83 31.41 -39.63
C GLY A 268 -0.25 30.05 -39.98
N SER A 269 -0.15 29.18 -38.98
CA SER A 269 0.31 27.79 -39.17
C SER A 269 -0.72 26.93 -39.90
N GLU A 270 -0.30 25.83 -40.53
CA GLU A 270 -1.21 24.83 -41.12
C GLU A 270 -2.30 24.38 -40.14
N SER A 271 -1.91 24.14 -38.88
CA SER A 271 -2.85 23.73 -37.82
C SER A 271 -3.91 24.81 -37.52
N THR A 272 -3.56 26.08 -37.69
CA THR A 272 -4.46 27.23 -37.54
C THR A 272 -5.48 27.26 -38.67
N PHE A 273 -5.03 27.05 -39.92
CA PHE A 273 -5.92 26.93 -41.08
C PHE A 273 -6.91 25.79 -40.90
N TYR A 274 -6.45 24.59 -40.52
CA TYR A 274 -7.34 23.45 -40.27
C TYR A 274 -8.35 23.72 -39.15
N LYS A 275 -7.97 24.42 -38.07
CA LYS A 275 -8.90 24.78 -36.99
C LYS A 275 -9.99 25.73 -37.49
N ILE A 276 -9.62 26.76 -38.25
CA ILE A 276 -10.57 27.74 -38.79
C ILE A 276 -11.52 27.07 -39.79
N LEU A 277 -10.99 26.24 -40.70
CA LEU A 277 -11.81 25.48 -41.64
C LEU A 277 -12.76 24.50 -40.95
N LYS A 278 -12.34 23.90 -39.82
CA LYS A 278 -13.20 23.05 -39.00
C LYS A 278 -14.33 23.84 -38.34
N GLU A 279 -14.02 25.00 -37.76
CA GLU A 279 -14.99 25.92 -37.16
C GLU A 279 -16.00 26.44 -38.22
N ALA A 280 -15.54 26.66 -39.46
CA ALA A 280 -16.38 27.07 -40.59
C ALA A 280 -17.06 25.92 -41.34
N GLU A 281 -16.95 24.67 -40.86
CA GLU A 281 -17.51 23.46 -41.49
C GLU A 281 -17.04 23.17 -42.94
N MET A 282 -15.87 23.67 -43.33
CA MET A 282 -15.33 23.58 -44.71
C MET A 282 -14.38 22.40 -44.96
N LEU A 283 -14.21 21.50 -43.99
CA LEU A 283 -13.36 20.29 -44.10
C LEU A 283 -14.08 19.06 -44.67
N ALA A 284 -15.13 19.27 -45.45
CA ALA A 284 -15.80 18.17 -46.14
C ALA A 284 -14.83 17.45 -47.09
N HIS A 285 -14.94 16.12 -47.15
CA HIS A 285 -14.09 15.32 -48.03
C HIS A 285 -14.37 15.66 -49.49
N ARG A 286 -13.36 16.14 -50.21
CA ARG A 286 -13.42 16.48 -51.63
C ARG A 286 -12.91 15.29 -52.44
N GLY A 287 -13.76 14.62 -53.21
CA GLY A 287 -13.35 13.52 -54.08
C GLY A 287 -14.45 12.51 -54.40
N ARG A 288 -14.15 11.60 -55.34
CA ARG A 288 -15.03 10.48 -55.75
C ARG A 288 -14.78 9.20 -54.94
N ALA A 289 -14.03 9.28 -53.85
CA ALA A 289 -13.71 8.11 -53.03
C ALA A 289 -15.02 7.50 -52.49
N HIS A 290 -15.26 6.22 -52.80
CA HIS A 290 -16.41 5.51 -52.27
C HIS A 290 -16.34 5.47 -50.74
N LYS A 291 -17.50 5.62 -50.10
CA LYS A 291 -17.60 5.42 -48.64
C LYS A 291 -17.04 4.04 -48.28
N PRO A 292 -16.21 3.91 -47.23
CA PRO A 292 -15.68 2.62 -46.81
C PRO A 292 -16.80 1.63 -46.52
N GLN A 293 -16.79 0.48 -47.21
CA GLN A 293 -17.72 -0.62 -46.93
C GLN A 293 -17.09 -1.56 -45.91
N LYS A 294 -17.77 -1.79 -44.79
CA LYS A 294 -17.37 -2.80 -43.80
C LYS A 294 -17.72 -4.19 -44.34
N ARG A 295 -16.74 -5.07 -44.45
CA ARG A 295 -16.93 -6.48 -44.81
C ARG A 295 -16.63 -7.37 -43.60
N PRO A 296 -17.40 -8.45 -43.39
CA PRO A 296 -17.18 -9.38 -42.29
C PRO A 296 -15.80 -10.04 -42.44
N ILE A 297 -15.09 -10.20 -41.32
CA ILE A 297 -13.77 -10.84 -41.27
C ILE A 297 -13.98 -12.35 -41.26
N SER A 298 -13.16 -13.09 -42.01
CA SER A 298 -13.08 -14.54 -41.88
C SER A 298 -12.41 -14.87 -40.55
N THR A 299 -13.22 -15.38 -39.61
CA THR A 299 -12.75 -15.84 -38.30
C THR A 299 -12.78 -17.36 -38.27
N HIS A 300 -11.67 -17.98 -37.86
CA HIS A 300 -11.58 -19.42 -37.66
C HIS A 300 -11.02 -19.72 -36.27
N LYS A 301 -11.49 -20.80 -35.66
CA LYS A 301 -11.04 -21.29 -34.36
C LYS A 301 -10.33 -22.61 -34.54
N ALA A 302 -9.11 -22.72 -34.01
CA ALA A 302 -8.41 -23.99 -33.89
C ALA A 302 -8.29 -24.38 -32.42
N THR A 303 -8.71 -25.59 -32.10
CA THR A 303 -8.61 -26.25 -30.79
C THR A 303 -7.49 -27.28 -30.73
N GLY A 304 -6.95 -27.65 -31.90
CA GLY A 304 -5.81 -28.56 -32.01
C GLY A 304 -5.03 -28.36 -33.30
N ALA A 305 -3.90 -29.07 -33.40
CA ALA A 305 -3.03 -29.05 -34.57
C ALA A 305 -3.77 -29.59 -35.82
N ASP A 306 -3.47 -29.00 -36.98
CA ASP A 306 -4.01 -29.32 -38.30
C ASP A 306 -5.53 -29.24 -38.45
N GLU A 307 -6.17 -28.37 -37.66
CA GLU A 307 -7.55 -27.95 -37.92
C GLU A 307 -7.61 -26.76 -38.89
N VAL A 308 -6.66 -25.82 -38.76
CA VAL A 308 -6.59 -24.62 -39.59
C VAL A 308 -5.13 -24.35 -39.97
N TRP A 309 -4.82 -24.40 -41.26
CA TRP A 309 -3.55 -23.96 -41.81
C TRP A 309 -3.66 -22.58 -42.43
N MET A 310 -2.58 -21.83 -42.37
CA MET A 310 -2.41 -20.54 -43.02
C MET A 310 -1.22 -20.62 -43.93
N TRP A 311 -1.32 -20.02 -45.11
CA TRP A 311 -0.20 -19.97 -46.02
C TRP A 311 -0.08 -18.62 -46.67
N ASP A 312 1.14 -18.29 -47.07
CA ASP A 312 1.46 -17.06 -47.78
C ASP A 312 2.77 -17.21 -48.56
N ILE A 313 3.06 -16.23 -49.41
CA ILE A 313 4.25 -16.20 -50.27
C ILE A 313 5.08 -14.96 -49.93
N THR A 314 6.37 -15.14 -49.71
CA THR A 314 7.32 -14.03 -49.55
C THR A 314 8.44 -14.12 -50.57
N TYR A 315 8.95 -12.95 -50.97
CA TYR A 315 10.14 -12.82 -51.79
C TYR A 315 11.40 -13.07 -50.96
N LEU A 316 12.33 -13.82 -51.54
CA LEU A 316 13.71 -13.94 -51.11
C LEU A 316 14.59 -13.26 -52.17
N ASN A 317 15.63 -12.54 -51.73
CA ASN A 317 16.55 -11.88 -52.65
C ASN A 317 17.27 -12.92 -53.51
N GLY A 318 17.21 -12.77 -54.83
CA GLY A 318 17.91 -13.62 -55.78
C GLY A 318 19.37 -13.19 -56.01
N PRO A 319 20.04 -13.76 -57.01
CA PRO A 319 21.47 -13.55 -57.24
C PRO A 319 21.82 -12.14 -57.73
N ILE A 320 20.84 -11.41 -58.26
CA ILE A 320 21.00 -10.04 -58.74
C ILE A 320 19.82 -9.19 -58.28
N LYS A 321 20.09 -7.91 -58.03
CA LYS A 321 19.08 -6.93 -57.60
C LYS A 321 17.91 -6.89 -58.60
N GLY A 322 16.69 -7.06 -58.11
CA GLY A 322 15.47 -7.08 -58.92
C GLY A 322 15.05 -8.47 -59.42
N LYS A 323 15.87 -9.51 -59.23
CA LYS A 323 15.42 -10.92 -59.31
C LYS A 323 15.16 -11.46 -57.91
N TYR A 324 14.09 -12.22 -57.78
CA TYR A 324 13.66 -12.80 -56.51
C TYR A 324 13.36 -14.28 -56.69
N TYR A 325 13.55 -15.03 -55.60
CA TYR A 325 12.95 -16.33 -55.43
C TYR A 325 11.68 -16.20 -54.58
N TYR A 326 10.76 -17.13 -54.73
CA TYR A 326 9.44 -17.10 -54.10
C TYR A 326 9.34 -18.25 -53.11
N LEU A 327 9.28 -17.91 -51.82
CA LEU A 327 9.08 -18.89 -50.75
C LEU A 327 7.59 -19.02 -50.46
N TYR A 328 7.06 -20.22 -50.72
CA TYR A 328 5.73 -20.65 -50.32
C TYR A 328 5.85 -21.28 -48.95
N LEU A 329 5.04 -20.84 -47.99
CA LEU A 329 5.12 -21.32 -46.61
C LEU A 329 3.72 -21.59 -46.08
N PHE A 330 3.51 -22.81 -45.57
CA PHE A 330 2.30 -23.28 -44.93
C PHE A 330 2.58 -23.50 -43.44
N SER A 331 1.72 -22.97 -42.58
CA SER A 331 1.86 -23.01 -41.14
C SER A 331 0.55 -23.39 -40.46
N ASP A 332 0.64 -24.14 -39.37
CA ASP A 332 -0.50 -24.48 -38.55
C ASP A 332 -0.87 -23.34 -37.59
N LEU A 333 -2.14 -22.96 -37.55
CA LEU A 333 -2.63 -21.88 -36.69
C LEU A 333 -2.45 -22.23 -35.22
N TYR A 334 -2.74 -23.46 -34.80
CA TYR A 334 -2.75 -23.82 -33.38
C TYR A 334 -1.35 -23.90 -32.77
N SER A 335 -0.42 -24.53 -33.48
CA SER A 335 0.93 -24.81 -33.00
C SER A 335 1.98 -23.83 -33.49
N ARG A 336 1.66 -23.02 -34.50
CA ARG A 336 2.61 -22.17 -35.25
C ARG A 336 3.62 -22.95 -36.08
N LYS A 337 3.55 -24.29 -36.10
CA LYS A 337 4.49 -25.15 -36.84
C LYS A 337 4.42 -24.84 -38.32
N ILE A 338 5.57 -24.67 -38.97
CA ILE A 338 5.65 -24.69 -40.42
C ILE A 338 5.48 -26.14 -40.86
N VAL A 339 4.32 -26.46 -41.44
CA VAL A 339 3.96 -27.80 -41.89
C VAL A 339 4.50 -28.11 -43.29
N GLY A 340 4.80 -27.07 -44.07
CA GLY A 340 5.51 -27.26 -45.32
C GLY A 340 5.89 -25.98 -46.02
N TRP A 341 6.83 -26.11 -46.94
CA TRP A 341 7.41 -24.99 -47.64
C TRP A 341 8.08 -25.45 -48.94
N GLU A 342 8.30 -24.51 -49.87
CA GLU A 342 9.13 -24.71 -51.05
C GLU A 342 9.59 -23.36 -51.61
N VAL A 343 10.73 -23.34 -52.30
CA VAL A 343 11.22 -22.15 -52.99
C VAL A 343 11.19 -22.37 -54.50
N TRP A 344 10.68 -21.38 -55.23
CA TRP A 344 10.58 -21.39 -56.69
C TRP A 344 11.12 -20.11 -57.32
N GLU A 345 11.40 -20.16 -58.63
CA GLU A 345 11.86 -18.99 -59.40
C GLU A 345 10.73 -18.06 -59.83
N ASN A 346 9.49 -18.55 -59.87
CA ASN A 346 8.32 -17.80 -60.31
C ASN A 346 7.12 -18.04 -59.38
N GLU A 347 6.18 -17.10 -59.39
CA GLU A 347 4.95 -17.15 -58.60
C GLU A 347 3.80 -17.75 -59.43
N THR A 348 3.35 -18.98 -59.14
CA THR A 348 2.29 -19.69 -59.88
C THR A 348 1.36 -20.48 -58.96
N ALA A 349 0.11 -20.68 -59.38
CA ALA A 349 -0.87 -21.47 -58.63
C ALA A 349 -0.55 -22.98 -58.69
N GLU A 350 0.12 -23.41 -59.75
CA GLU A 350 0.57 -24.79 -59.97
C GLU A 350 1.57 -25.21 -58.88
N HIS A 351 2.54 -24.36 -58.54
CA HIS A 351 3.49 -24.62 -57.47
C HIS A 351 2.81 -24.74 -56.10
N ALA A 352 1.83 -23.89 -55.81
CA ALA A 352 1.03 -24.01 -54.59
C ALA A 352 0.24 -25.33 -54.54
N SER A 353 -0.32 -25.75 -55.68
CA SER A 353 -1.10 -26.99 -55.82
C SER A 353 -0.24 -28.24 -55.62
N GLU A 354 0.95 -28.26 -56.23
CA GLU A 354 1.91 -29.36 -56.06
C GLU A 354 2.38 -29.45 -54.60
N LEU A 355 2.69 -28.31 -53.99
CA LEU A 355 3.16 -28.25 -52.62
C LEU A 355 2.09 -28.71 -51.62
N ILE A 356 0.84 -28.24 -51.74
CA ILE A 356 -0.21 -28.66 -50.80
C ILE A 356 -0.49 -30.15 -50.90
N GLN A 357 -0.44 -30.75 -52.10
CA GLN A 357 -0.60 -32.20 -52.25
C GLN A 357 0.52 -32.98 -51.55
N ARG A 358 1.77 -32.50 -51.64
CA ARG A 358 2.91 -33.10 -50.93
C ARG A 358 2.72 -33.02 -49.42
N ILE A 359 2.44 -31.82 -48.89
CA ILE A 359 2.24 -31.59 -47.46
C ILE A 359 1.07 -32.43 -46.93
N TYR A 360 -0.05 -32.47 -47.66
CA TYR A 360 -1.23 -33.24 -47.28
C TYR A 360 -0.92 -34.74 -47.08
N ARG A 361 -0.03 -35.30 -47.91
CA ARG A 361 0.43 -36.68 -47.78
C ARG A 361 1.41 -36.87 -46.62
N GLU A 362 2.38 -35.97 -46.49
CA GLU A 362 3.42 -36.01 -45.45
C GLU A 362 2.84 -35.89 -44.04
N GLU A 363 1.89 -34.96 -43.84
CA GLU A 363 1.18 -34.75 -42.58
C GLU A 363 -0.01 -35.72 -42.39
N LYS A 364 -0.16 -36.71 -43.30
CA LYS A 364 -1.17 -37.79 -43.25
C LYS A 364 -2.59 -37.28 -43.07
N MET A 365 -2.93 -36.18 -43.75
CA MET A 365 -4.21 -35.51 -43.56
C MET A 365 -5.42 -36.37 -43.97
N TYR A 366 -5.21 -37.33 -44.86
CA TYR A 366 -6.22 -38.31 -45.29
C TYR A 366 -6.74 -39.23 -44.17
N VAL A 367 -6.03 -39.33 -43.04
CA VAL A 367 -6.47 -40.15 -41.89
C VAL A 367 -7.42 -39.38 -40.97
N ARG A 368 -7.50 -38.06 -41.12
CA ARG A 368 -8.27 -37.21 -40.20
C ARG A 368 -9.75 -37.20 -40.55
N GLU A 369 -10.59 -37.20 -39.52
CA GLU A 369 -12.06 -37.16 -39.67
C GLU A 369 -12.59 -35.76 -40.05
N LYS A 370 -11.96 -34.71 -39.51
CA LYS A 370 -12.36 -33.33 -39.78
C LYS A 370 -11.61 -32.78 -41.00
N PRO A 371 -12.29 -32.06 -41.91
CA PRO A 371 -11.63 -31.41 -43.02
C PRO A 371 -10.75 -30.26 -42.52
N LEU A 372 -9.56 -30.14 -43.12
CA LEU A 372 -8.65 -29.03 -42.90
C LEU A 372 -9.23 -27.73 -43.48
N VAL A 373 -9.13 -26.63 -42.75
CA VAL A 373 -9.34 -25.30 -43.32
C VAL A 373 -8.00 -24.72 -43.75
N LEU A 374 -7.88 -24.29 -45.00
CA LEU A 374 -6.71 -23.57 -45.50
C LEU A 374 -7.03 -22.10 -45.71
N HIS A 375 -6.46 -21.23 -44.88
CA HIS A 375 -6.62 -19.80 -44.96
C HIS A 375 -5.50 -19.13 -45.77
N SER A 376 -5.87 -18.22 -46.66
CA SER A 376 -4.97 -17.52 -47.57
C SER A 376 -5.32 -16.04 -47.70
N ASP A 377 -4.35 -15.20 -48.10
CA ASP A 377 -4.66 -13.86 -48.59
C ASP A 377 -5.30 -13.91 -50.00
N ASN A 378 -5.50 -12.75 -50.61
CA ASN A 378 -6.12 -12.53 -51.91
C ASN A 378 -5.11 -12.40 -53.06
N GLY A 379 -3.90 -12.92 -52.89
CA GLY A 379 -2.84 -12.95 -53.91
C GLY A 379 -3.26 -13.69 -55.19
N SER A 380 -2.57 -13.43 -56.30
CA SER A 380 -2.89 -14.03 -57.60
C SER A 380 -2.81 -15.58 -57.58
N PRO A 381 -1.77 -16.21 -57.03
CA PRO A 381 -1.69 -17.68 -56.96
C PRO A 381 -2.77 -18.29 -56.08
N MET A 382 -3.18 -17.58 -55.03
CA MET A 382 -4.23 -18.02 -54.10
C MET A 382 -5.63 -18.02 -54.73
N LYS A 383 -5.79 -17.31 -55.85
CA LYS A 383 -7.01 -17.26 -56.65
C LYS A 383 -7.00 -18.18 -57.87
N GLY A 384 -5.87 -18.83 -58.17
CA GLY A 384 -5.76 -19.72 -59.31
C GLY A 384 -6.79 -20.86 -59.26
N ALA A 385 -7.43 -21.13 -60.40
CA ALA A 385 -8.40 -22.21 -60.52
C ALA A 385 -7.76 -23.58 -60.19
N THR A 386 -6.52 -23.80 -60.64
CA THR A 386 -5.71 -25.01 -60.37
C THR A 386 -5.60 -25.31 -58.87
N MET A 387 -5.27 -24.30 -58.07
CA MET A 387 -5.15 -24.43 -56.62
C MET A 387 -6.51 -24.72 -55.98
N LEU A 388 -7.54 -23.97 -56.37
CA LEU A 388 -8.88 -24.16 -55.83
C LEU A 388 -9.44 -25.57 -56.10
N GLU A 389 -9.25 -26.07 -57.32
CA GLU A 389 -9.66 -27.42 -57.72
C GLU A 389 -8.90 -28.50 -56.93
N THR A 390 -7.59 -28.29 -56.72
CA THR A 390 -6.76 -29.17 -55.89
C THR A 390 -7.25 -29.21 -54.44
N LEU A 391 -7.66 -28.07 -53.86
CA LEU A 391 -8.18 -28.06 -52.49
C LEU A 391 -9.50 -28.83 -52.39
N TYR A 392 -10.41 -28.66 -53.35
CA TYR A 392 -11.66 -29.41 -53.35
C TYR A 392 -11.45 -30.92 -53.54
N SER A 393 -10.51 -31.35 -54.39
CA SER A 393 -10.22 -32.77 -54.59
C SER A 393 -9.60 -33.43 -53.35
N LEU A 394 -8.87 -32.67 -52.54
CA LEU A 394 -8.32 -33.12 -51.26
C LEU A 394 -9.30 -33.00 -50.07
N GLY A 395 -10.50 -32.45 -50.29
CA GLY A 395 -11.48 -32.19 -49.23
C GLY A 395 -11.07 -31.07 -48.26
N ILE A 396 -10.18 -30.17 -48.68
CA ILE A 396 -9.72 -29.02 -47.90
C ILE A 396 -10.70 -27.85 -48.11
N ILE A 397 -11.09 -27.18 -47.03
CA ILE A 397 -12.00 -26.03 -47.07
C ILE A 397 -11.18 -24.74 -47.30
N PRO A 398 -11.32 -24.06 -48.45
CA PRO A 398 -10.62 -22.81 -48.69
C PRO A 398 -11.23 -21.66 -47.88
N SER A 399 -10.38 -20.86 -47.23
CA SER A 399 -10.75 -19.60 -46.60
C SER A 399 -9.87 -18.47 -47.11
N ARG A 400 -10.45 -17.28 -47.33
CA ARG A 400 -9.73 -16.10 -47.81
C ARG A 400 -9.89 -14.91 -46.90
N SER A 401 -8.87 -14.05 -46.86
CA SER A 401 -8.94 -12.70 -46.28
C SER A 401 -9.98 -11.82 -47.00
N ARG A 402 -10.30 -10.66 -46.42
CA ARG A 402 -11.11 -9.67 -47.13
C ARG A 402 -10.31 -9.01 -48.25
N PRO A 403 -10.91 -8.72 -49.41
CA PRO A 403 -10.22 -8.03 -50.48
C PRO A 403 -9.66 -6.67 -50.01
N ARG A 404 -8.38 -6.42 -50.29
CA ARG A 404 -7.64 -5.19 -49.97
C ARG A 404 -7.40 -4.95 -48.47
N VAL A 405 -7.28 -6.02 -47.69
CA VAL A 405 -6.87 -5.96 -46.27
C VAL A 405 -5.71 -6.93 -46.04
N SER A 406 -4.48 -6.40 -45.96
CA SER A 406 -3.27 -7.21 -45.70
C SER A 406 -3.27 -7.85 -44.31
N ASN A 407 -3.87 -7.18 -43.32
CA ASN A 407 -3.79 -7.56 -41.90
C ASN A 407 -4.66 -8.76 -41.50
N ASP A 408 -5.41 -9.37 -42.43
CA ASP A 408 -6.31 -10.48 -42.11
C ASP A 408 -5.55 -11.84 -42.02
N ASN A 409 -4.23 -11.88 -42.32
CA ASN A 409 -3.35 -13.04 -42.11
C ASN A 409 -2.14 -12.72 -41.18
N PRO A 410 -2.38 -12.29 -39.93
CA PRO A 410 -1.33 -11.76 -39.05
C PRO A 410 -0.23 -12.78 -38.68
N TYR A 411 -0.54 -14.07 -38.75
CA TYR A 411 0.40 -15.12 -38.36
C TYR A 411 1.45 -15.41 -39.42
N ALA A 412 1.07 -15.40 -40.70
CA ALA A 412 2.04 -15.50 -41.79
C ALA A 412 3.00 -14.31 -41.78
N GLU A 413 2.47 -13.09 -41.57
CA GLU A 413 3.30 -11.87 -41.42
C GLU A 413 4.30 -12.00 -40.25
N SER A 414 3.86 -12.55 -39.11
CA SER A 414 4.73 -12.79 -37.95
C SER A 414 5.86 -13.78 -38.27
N ILE A 415 5.56 -14.87 -38.99
CA ILE A 415 6.57 -15.85 -39.41
C ILE A 415 7.59 -15.22 -40.35
N PHE A 416 7.14 -14.43 -41.35
CA PHE A 416 8.05 -13.76 -42.27
C PHE A 416 8.89 -12.67 -41.61
N LYS A 417 8.35 -12.01 -40.59
CA LYS A 417 9.15 -11.12 -39.74
C LYS A 417 10.24 -11.92 -39.04
N THR A 418 9.91 -13.04 -38.40
CA THR A 418 10.93 -13.89 -37.78
C THR A 418 11.99 -14.32 -38.79
N LEU A 419 11.57 -14.78 -39.98
CA LEU A 419 12.46 -15.19 -41.08
C LEU A 419 13.48 -14.10 -41.46
N LYS A 420 13.04 -12.85 -41.59
CA LYS A 420 13.90 -11.72 -42.01
C LYS A 420 14.81 -11.18 -40.90
N TYR A 421 14.53 -11.49 -39.63
CA TYR A 421 15.26 -10.97 -38.48
C TYR A 421 16.28 -11.97 -37.90
N VAL A 422 16.29 -13.23 -38.37
CA VAL A 422 17.31 -14.21 -37.94
C VAL A 422 18.70 -13.72 -38.37
N PRO A 423 19.74 -13.77 -37.51
CA PRO A 423 21.08 -13.27 -37.82
C PRO A 423 21.72 -13.84 -39.10
N ASN A 424 21.30 -15.04 -39.51
CA ASN A 424 21.79 -15.71 -40.72
C ASN A 424 20.95 -15.40 -41.98
N TYR A 425 20.00 -14.44 -41.93
CA TYR A 425 19.27 -14.01 -43.13
C TYR A 425 20.24 -13.36 -44.12
N GLN A 426 20.20 -13.78 -45.39
CA GLN A 426 21.13 -13.35 -46.45
C GLN A 426 20.64 -12.05 -47.11
N PRO A 427 21.15 -10.86 -46.72
CA PRO A 427 20.62 -9.59 -47.22
C PRO A 427 21.06 -9.35 -48.67
N GLU A 428 22.24 -9.85 -49.03
CA GLU A 428 22.81 -9.78 -50.38
C GLU A 428 22.12 -10.73 -51.37
N GLY A 429 21.28 -11.65 -50.88
CA GLY A 429 20.54 -12.62 -51.68
C GLY A 429 21.25 -13.96 -51.83
N PHE A 430 20.56 -14.89 -52.49
CA PHE A 430 21.04 -16.25 -52.73
C PHE A 430 21.58 -16.39 -54.15
N GLY A 431 22.77 -16.98 -54.29
CA GLY A 431 23.42 -17.18 -55.59
C GLY A 431 22.67 -18.18 -56.47
N THR A 432 22.08 -19.22 -55.86
CA THR A 432 21.31 -20.24 -56.56
C THR A 432 20.00 -20.58 -55.86
N LEU A 433 19.04 -21.15 -56.61
CA LEU A 433 17.79 -21.67 -56.05
C LEU A 433 18.06 -22.75 -54.98
N THR A 434 19.08 -23.59 -55.20
CA THR A 434 19.46 -24.65 -54.26
C THR A 434 19.97 -24.08 -52.93
N GLU A 435 20.78 -23.01 -52.96
CA GLU A 435 21.22 -22.32 -51.75
C GLU A 435 20.04 -21.74 -50.97
N ALA A 436 19.10 -21.09 -51.66
CA ALA A 436 17.88 -20.57 -51.05
C ALA A 436 17.08 -21.70 -50.38
N ARG A 437 16.88 -22.83 -51.07
CA ARG A 437 16.20 -24.01 -50.52
C ARG A 437 16.91 -24.57 -49.29
N LEU A 438 18.24 -24.75 -49.36
CA LEU A 438 19.02 -25.28 -48.24
C LEU A 438 18.94 -24.36 -47.01
N TRP A 439 19.00 -23.04 -47.24
CA TRP A 439 18.85 -22.06 -46.18
C TRP A 439 17.46 -22.12 -45.54
N VAL A 440 16.39 -22.13 -46.35
CA VAL A 440 15.02 -22.22 -45.82
C VAL A 440 14.82 -23.53 -45.07
N LYS A 441 15.38 -24.64 -45.54
CA LYS A 441 15.36 -25.92 -44.81
C LYS A 441 15.92 -25.75 -43.40
N HIS A 442 17.11 -25.19 -43.25
CA HIS A 442 17.72 -24.96 -41.94
C HIS A 442 16.90 -23.99 -41.08
N PHE A 443 16.33 -22.95 -41.70
CA PHE A 443 15.45 -22.02 -41.00
C PHE A 443 14.21 -22.73 -40.46
N VAL A 444 13.55 -23.58 -41.25
CA VAL A 444 12.36 -24.32 -40.84
C VAL A 444 12.69 -25.35 -39.76
N ASP A 445 13.80 -26.07 -39.89
CA ASP A 445 14.27 -27.03 -38.89
C ASP A 445 14.50 -26.32 -37.53
N TRP A 446 15.18 -25.16 -37.54
CA TRP A 446 15.38 -24.33 -36.36
C TRP A 446 14.07 -23.75 -35.80
N TYR A 447 13.21 -23.19 -36.68
CA TYR A 447 11.98 -22.53 -36.26
C TYR A 447 11.02 -23.51 -35.59
N ASN A 448 10.88 -24.72 -36.15
CA ASN A 448 9.98 -25.73 -35.60
C ASN A 448 10.51 -26.36 -34.30
N ASN A 449 11.83 -26.61 -34.21
CA ASN A 449 12.38 -27.48 -33.16
C ASN A 449 13.20 -26.76 -32.09
N GLU A 450 13.69 -25.54 -32.34
CA GLU A 450 14.55 -24.81 -31.40
C GLU A 450 13.96 -23.45 -30.98
N HIS A 451 13.32 -22.74 -31.92
CA HIS A 451 12.76 -21.43 -31.65
C HIS A 451 11.65 -21.48 -30.60
N ARG A 452 11.83 -20.71 -29.52
CA ARG A 452 10.83 -20.58 -28.45
C ARG A 452 9.85 -19.48 -28.79
N HIS A 453 8.68 -19.86 -29.31
CA HIS A 453 7.73 -18.92 -29.90
C HIS A 453 6.88 -18.22 -28.84
N SER A 454 6.90 -16.89 -28.81
CA SER A 454 6.24 -16.10 -27.76
C SER A 454 4.72 -16.25 -27.76
N GLY A 455 4.11 -16.37 -28.94
CA GLY A 455 2.66 -16.52 -29.10
C GLY A 455 2.08 -17.86 -28.59
N ILE A 456 2.94 -18.80 -28.18
CA ILE A 456 2.55 -20.09 -27.57
C ILE A 456 3.31 -20.28 -26.25
N ASN A 457 3.55 -19.21 -25.51
CA ASN A 457 4.22 -19.26 -24.20
C ASN A 457 5.61 -19.92 -24.23
N TYR A 458 6.38 -19.66 -25.29
CA TYR A 458 7.78 -20.05 -25.43
C TYR A 458 7.98 -21.57 -25.33
N VAL A 459 7.02 -22.37 -25.81
CA VAL A 459 7.31 -23.73 -26.28
C VAL A 459 7.72 -23.68 -27.75
N THR A 460 8.33 -24.75 -28.26
CA THR A 460 8.63 -24.82 -29.69
C THR A 460 7.36 -25.16 -30.46
N PRO A 461 7.25 -24.73 -31.74
CA PRO A 461 6.10 -25.10 -32.56
C PRO A 461 5.89 -26.62 -32.65
N SER A 462 6.96 -27.42 -32.78
CA SER A 462 6.87 -28.89 -32.77
C SER A 462 6.35 -29.44 -31.43
N GLU A 463 6.86 -28.95 -30.29
CA GLU A 463 6.40 -29.39 -28.96
C GLU A 463 4.89 -29.16 -28.78
N ARG A 464 4.39 -28.00 -29.24
CA ARG A 464 2.96 -27.65 -29.21
C ARG A 464 2.13 -28.52 -30.16
N HIS A 465 2.66 -28.78 -31.35
CA HIS A 465 2.01 -29.61 -32.35
C HIS A 465 1.84 -31.07 -31.90
N GLU A 466 2.85 -31.61 -31.19
CA GLU A 466 2.84 -32.95 -30.62
C GLU A 466 2.09 -33.06 -29.27
N GLY A 467 1.61 -31.94 -28.73
CA GLY A 467 0.88 -31.90 -27.45
C GLY A 467 1.74 -32.05 -26.19
N LYS A 468 3.06 -31.86 -26.30
CA LYS A 468 4.03 -31.91 -25.17
C LYS A 468 4.04 -30.66 -24.31
N ASP A 469 3.45 -29.58 -24.80
CA ASP A 469 3.49 -28.26 -24.22
C ASP A 469 2.78 -28.16 -22.86
N LYS A 470 1.67 -28.89 -22.66
CA LYS A 470 0.97 -28.95 -21.36
C LYS A 470 1.91 -29.33 -20.22
N GLU A 471 2.68 -30.40 -20.42
CA GLU A 471 3.64 -30.88 -19.43
C GLU A 471 4.78 -29.87 -19.20
N ILE A 472 5.30 -29.29 -20.29
CA ILE A 472 6.38 -28.29 -20.22
C ILE A 472 5.94 -27.04 -19.45
N LEU A 473 4.75 -26.51 -19.76
CA LEU A 473 4.20 -25.31 -19.13
C LEU A 473 3.89 -25.55 -17.64
N THR A 474 3.36 -26.73 -17.30
CA THR A 474 3.10 -27.12 -15.90
C THR A 474 4.40 -27.14 -15.10
N LYS A 475 5.45 -27.82 -15.61
CA LYS A 475 6.77 -27.85 -14.96
C LYS A 475 7.38 -26.45 -14.78
N ARG A 476 7.19 -25.56 -15.75
CA ARG A 476 7.65 -24.16 -15.66
C ARG A 476 6.89 -23.38 -14.59
N LYS A 477 5.58 -23.57 -14.49
CA LYS A 477 4.74 -22.94 -13.46
C LYS A 477 5.19 -23.38 -12.06
N GLU A 478 5.30 -24.68 -11.84
CA GLU A 478 5.77 -25.26 -10.57
C GLU A 478 7.17 -24.74 -10.19
N LEU A 479 8.11 -24.70 -11.14
CA LEU A 479 9.46 -24.18 -10.90
C LEU A 479 9.43 -22.71 -10.48
N TYR A 480 8.62 -21.88 -11.15
CA TYR A 480 8.53 -20.45 -10.85
C TYR A 480 7.89 -20.21 -9.47
N GLU A 481 6.86 -20.97 -9.13
CA GLU A 481 6.21 -20.92 -7.81
C GLU A 481 7.17 -21.38 -6.70
N GLN A 482 7.89 -22.48 -6.90
CA GLN A 482 8.92 -22.95 -5.98
C GLN A 482 9.99 -21.88 -5.75
N LYS A 483 10.53 -21.29 -6.83
CA LYS A 483 11.58 -20.28 -6.72
C LYS A 483 11.08 -18.99 -6.07
N ARG A 484 9.80 -18.63 -6.27
CA ARG A 484 9.15 -17.53 -5.56
C ARG A 484 9.03 -17.80 -4.06
N MET A 485 8.71 -19.03 -3.66
CA MET A 485 8.67 -19.41 -2.24
C MET A 485 10.08 -19.39 -1.60
N GLU A 486 11.10 -19.83 -2.33
CA GLU A 486 12.50 -19.83 -1.85
C GLU A 486 13.08 -18.41 -1.70
N HIS A 487 12.73 -17.49 -2.60
CA HIS A 487 13.33 -16.15 -2.68
C HIS A 487 12.28 -15.04 -2.90
N PRO A 488 11.32 -14.84 -1.99
CA PRO A 488 10.21 -13.91 -2.19
C PRO A 488 10.66 -12.46 -2.47
N GLU A 489 11.84 -12.06 -2.00
CA GLU A 489 12.44 -10.74 -2.24
C GLU A 489 12.70 -10.42 -3.72
N ARG A 490 12.82 -11.44 -4.58
CA ARG A 490 13.07 -11.26 -6.03
C ARG A 490 11.80 -10.98 -6.83
N TRP A 491 10.62 -11.13 -6.23
CA TRP A 491 9.33 -10.94 -6.88
C TRP A 491 8.57 -9.76 -6.27
N SER A 492 8.46 -8.68 -7.03
CA SER A 492 7.60 -7.53 -6.66
C SER A 492 6.13 -7.72 -7.05
N ARG A 493 5.84 -8.72 -7.89
CA ARG A 493 4.51 -9.09 -8.41
C ARG A 493 4.42 -10.62 -8.52
N ASP A 494 3.28 -11.13 -8.98
CA ASP A 494 3.11 -12.56 -9.26
C ASP A 494 4.10 -13.08 -10.31
N THR A 495 4.26 -14.41 -10.32
CA THR A 495 5.11 -15.09 -11.30
C THR A 495 4.54 -14.91 -12.70
N ARG A 496 5.42 -15.07 -13.69
CA ARG A 496 5.01 -15.11 -15.09
C ARG A 496 3.91 -16.17 -15.29
N ALA A 497 2.84 -15.79 -15.99
CA ALA A 497 1.77 -16.69 -16.40
C ALA A 497 2.30 -17.68 -17.45
N TRP A 498 2.36 -18.96 -17.08
CA TRP A 498 2.69 -20.08 -17.96
C TRP A 498 1.44 -20.88 -18.31
N ASP A 499 0.31 -20.19 -18.51
CA ASP A 499 -0.98 -20.85 -18.71
C ASP A 499 -1.08 -21.45 -20.12
N PHE A 500 -1.81 -22.55 -20.24
CA PHE A 500 -2.09 -23.19 -21.52
C PHE A 500 -3.25 -22.47 -22.21
N SER A 501 -3.12 -22.18 -23.50
CA SER A 501 -4.24 -21.72 -24.33
C SER A 501 -4.93 -22.93 -24.94
N ASP A 502 -6.22 -23.13 -24.70
CA ASP A 502 -6.99 -24.23 -25.32
C ASP A 502 -7.40 -23.92 -26.77
N THR A 503 -7.37 -22.65 -27.17
CA THR A 503 -7.94 -22.21 -28.44
C THR A 503 -7.14 -21.08 -29.07
N GLU A 504 -6.82 -21.23 -30.35
CA GLU A 504 -6.19 -20.18 -31.15
C GLU A 504 -7.18 -19.67 -32.19
N TRP A 505 -7.28 -18.35 -32.32
CA TRP A 505 -8.20 -17.72 -33.26
C TRP A 505 -7.44 -17.05 -34.40
N LEU A 506 -7.92 -17.29 -35.62
CA LEU A 506 -7.65 -16.45 -36.77
C LEU A 506 -8.66 -15.30 -36.72
N ASN A 507 -8.17 -14.07 -36.51
CA ASN A 507 -8.96 -12.85 -36.38
C ASN A 507 -10.10 -12.96 -35.34
N PRO A 508 -9.82 -12.82 -34.03
CA PRO A 508 -10.84 -12.94 -32.99
C PRO A 508 -11.96 -11.92 -33.22
N ARG A 509 -13.22 -12.37 -33.06
CA ARG A 509 -14.37 -11.47 -33.09
C ARG A 509 -14.30 -10.54 -31.88
N GLN A 510 -14.72 -9.28 -32.05
CA GLN A 510 -14.86 -8.40 -30.90
C GLN A 510 -16.04 -8.88 -30.04
N GLU A 511 -15.92 -8.89 -28.71
CA GLU A 511 -16.98 -9.34 -27.78
C GLU A 511 -18.37 -8.71 -28.06
N LYS A 512 -18.40 -7.51 -28.65
CA LYS A 512 -19.64 -6.83 -29.06
C LYS A 512 -20.38 -7.51 -30.21
N GLU A 513 -19.69 -8.26 -31.06
CA GLU A 513 -20.28 -9.00 -32.19
C GLU A 513 -20.81 -10.37 -31.73
N GLU A 514 -20.11 -11.05 -30.81
CA GLU A 514 -20.59 -12.30 -30.20
C GLU A 514 -21.87 -12.11 -29.39
N ASN A 515 -21.95 -11.03 -28.60
CA ASN A 515 -23.15 -10.69 -27.84
C ASN A 515 -24.36 -10.31 -28.71
N ARG A 516 -24.13 -9.85 -29.95
CA ARG A 516 -25.22 -9.51 -30.89
C ARG A 516 -25.84 -10.73 -31.55
N GLU A 517 -25.06 -11.74 -31.88
CA GLU A 517 -25.58 -13.00 -32.42
C GLU A 517 -26.25 -13.85 -31.33
N ALA A 518 -25.72 -13.84 -30.10
CA ALA A 518 -26.34 -14.52 -28.96
C ALA A 518 -27.70 -13.92 -28.55
N GLN A 519 -27.98 -12.66 -28.93
CA GLN A 519 -29.29 -12.01 -28.75
C GLN A 519 -30.22 -12.18 -29.96
N ALA A 520 -29.70 -12.68 -31.09
CA ALA A 520 -30.46 -12.90 -32.32
C ALA A 520 -30.89 -14.36 -32.51
N CYS A 521 -30.34 -15.28 -31.72
CA CYS A 521 -30.89 -16.63 -31.47
C CYS A 521 -31.80 -16.60 -30.25
#